data_AF-A0A962VBF4-F1
#
_entry.id   AF-A0A962VBF4-F1
#
_cell.length_a   1.000
_cell.length_b   1.000
_cell.length_c   1.000
_cell.angle_alpha   90.00
_cell.angle_beta   90.00
_cell.angle_gamma   90.00
#
_symmetry.space_group_name_H-M   'P 1'
#
loop_
_entity.id
_entity.type
_entity.pdbx_description
1 polymer ?
#
loop_
_entity_poly.entity_id
_entity_poly.type
_entity_poly.pdbx_seq_one_letter_code
_entity_poly.pdbx_strand_id
1 'polypeptide(L)'
;MKQMISFFFHHSGYIRLVVSMMFVVVSIVCIVPFAQADQSLEQRVRSYWDAKVSGDAVMAYEYEVVKANGTVPLSKYVRGTGKLIYEEVAVLNVEVVAPEQAIALLEMQIVVPGMMKPLTTKLKDSWVEIDGKWYHSPPKPRLGS
;
A
#
# COMPACT_ATOMS: atom_id res chain seq x y z
N MET A 1 19.44 -57.26 -56.14
CA MET A 1 19.19 -56.79 -57.53
C MET A 1 17.91 -57.42 -58.04
N LYS A 2 17.09 -56.62 -58.76
CA LYS A 2 15.73 -56.83 -59.31
C LYS A 2 14.60 -56.50 -58.31
N GLN A 3 14.01 -55.28 -58.30
CA GLN A 3 13.08 -54.66 -59.29
C GLN A 3 11.82 -55.54 -59.49
N MET A 4 10.55 -55.12 -59.54
CA MET A 4 9.84 -53.83 -59.58
C MET A 4 8.33 -54.14 -59.48
N ILE A 5 7.58 -53.22 -58.85
CA ILE A 5 6.30 -52.61 -59.31
C ILE A 5 5.11 -53.53 -59.67
N SER A 6 3.99 -53.35 -58.95
CA SER A 6 2.72 -53.00 -59.61
C SER A 6 1.82 -52.20 -58.67
N PHE A 7 1.63 -50.93 -59.03
CA PHE A 7 0.53 -50.08 -58.57
C PHE A 7 -0.71 -50.46 -59.38
N PHE A 8 -1.85 -50.67 -58.71
CA PHE A 8 -3.15 -50.44 -59.35
C PHE A 8 -4.10 -49.73 -58.38
N PHE A 9 -4.35 -48.48 -58.72
CA PHE A 9 -5.41 -47.62 -58.21
C PHE A 9 -6.78 -48.20 -58.59
N HIS A 10 -7.72 -48.29 -57.63
CA HIS A 10 -9.06 -47.74 -57.86
C HIS A 10 -9.87 -47.59 -56.57
N HIS A 11 -10.34 -46.35 -56.38
CA HIS A 11 -11.62 -45.94 -55.80
C HIS A 11 -12.10 -46.60 -54.51
N SER A 12 -12.26 -45.79 -53.46
CA SER A 12 -13.57 -45.23 -53.11
C SER A 12 -13.52 -44.60 -51.72
N GLY A 13 -14.26 -43.50 -51.55
CA GLY A 13 -14.74 -43.12 -50.23
C GLY A 13 -13.88 -42.11 -49.48
N TYR A 14 -13.96 -40.85 -49.92
CA TYR A 14 -14.03 -39.75 -48.97
C TYR A 14 -15.13 -40.03 -47.92
N ILE A 15 -15.01 -39.35 -46.77
CA ILE A 15 -16.03 -39.18 -45.73
C ILE A 15 -15.94 -40.23 -44.61
N ARG A 16 -15.32 -39.87 -43.49
CA ARG A 16 -16.02 -39.52 -42.23
C ARG A 16 -15.04 -39.20 -41.09
N LEU A 17 -15.20 -37.98 -40.54
CA LEU A 17 -14.99 -37.60 -39.14
C LEU A 17 -13.57 -37.79 -38.55
N VAL A 18 -12.71 -36.77 -38.55
CA VAL A 18 -12.73 -35.63 -37.60
C VAL A 18 -13.04 -36.09 -36.18
N VAL A 19 -12.11 -36.78 -35.51
CA VAL A 19 -12.12 -36.89 -34.04
C VAL A 19 -10.69 -36.90 -33.51
N SER A 20 -10.44 -35.99 -32.58
CA SER A 20 -9.35 -36.03 -31.59
C SER A 20 -7.96 -35.56 -32.05
N MET A 21 -7.86 -34.27 -32.35
CA MET A 21 -6.64 -33.51 -32.08
C MET A 21 -6.86 -32.76 -30.77
N MET A 22 -6.69 -33.47 -29.65
CA MET A 22 -6.76 -32.89 -28.30
C MET A 22 -5.52 -32.01 -28.12
N PHE A 23 -5.68 -30.71 -28.41
CA PHE A 23 -4.70 -29.68 -28.08
C PHE A 23 -4.52 -29.65 -26.57
N VAL A 24 -3.40 -30.21 -26.10
CA VAL A 24 -2.92 -29.97 -24.73
C VAL A 24 -2.38 -28.55 -24.71
N VAL A 25 -3.26 -27.59 -24.40
CA VAL A 25 -2.86 -26.22 -24.07
C VAL A 25 -2.25 -26.27 -22.67
N VAL A 26 -0.93 -26.43 -22.60
CA VAL A 26 -0.16 -26.20 -21.38
C VAL A 26 -0.15 -24.70 -21.14
N SER A 27 -1.17 -24.21 -20.43
CA SER A 27 -1.20 -22.84 -19.94
C SER A 27 -0.10 -22.70 -18.89
N ILE A 28 1.01 -22.08 -19.29
CA ILE A 28 2.03 -21.55 -18.39
C ILE A 28 1.31 -20.49 -17.54
N VAL A 29 0.88 -20.89 -16.34
CA VAL A 29 0.51 -19.93 -15.29
C VAL A 29 1.81 -19.27 -14.88
N CYS A 30 2.08 -18.11 -15.48
CA CYS A 30 3.08 -17.20 -14.98
C CYS A 30 2.59 -16.78 -13.59
N ILE A 31 3.14 -17.36 -12.53
CA ILE A 31 2.95 -16.86 -11.17
C ILE A 31 3.74 -15.55 -11.14
N VAL A 32 3.10 -14.47 -11.58
CA VAL A 32 3.61 -13.13 -11.31
C VAL A 32 3.45 -12.98 -9.79
N PRO A 33 4.53 -12.83 -9.01
CA PRO A 33 4.38 -12.46 -7.63
C PRO A 33 3.64 -11.13 -7.64
N PHE A 34 2.38 -11.14 -7.23
CA PHE A 34 1.61 -9.94 -7.00
C PHE A 34 2.26 -9.26 -5.79
N ALA A 35 3.32 -8.51 -6.04
CA ALA A 35 3.79 -7.51 -5.10
C ALA A 35 2.57 -6.64 -4.85
N GLN A 36 1.96 -6.76 -3.65
CA GLN A 36 0.93 -5.83 -3.25
C GLN A 36 1.55 -4.45 -3.42
N ALA A 37 1.05 -3.68 -4.37
CA ALA A 37 1.56 -2.34 -4.60
C ALA A 37 1.52 -1.61 -3.25
N ASP A 38 2.68 -1.21 -2.75
CA ASP A 38 2.74 -0.44 -1.51
C ASP A 38 1.83 0.78 -1.67
N GLN A 39 1.06 1.06 -0.63
CA GLN A 39 0.12 2.19 -0.62
C GLN A 39 0.84 3.48 -1.01
N SER A 40 0.22 4.31 -1.85
CA SER A 40 0.79 5.61 -2.18
C SER A 40 0.97 6.46 -0.92
N LEU A 41 1.92 7.41 -0.94
CA LEU A 41 2.14 8.32 0.18
C LEU A 41 0.82 8.99 0.63
N GLU A 42 0.00 9.48 -0.30
CA GLU A 42 -1.29 10.10 0.02
C GLU A 42 -2.24 9.14 0.74
N GLN A 43 -2.35 7.89 0.28
CA GLN A 43 -3.17 6.88 0.96
C GLN A 43 -2.66 6.61 2.37
N ARG A 44 -1.34 6.52 2.56
CA ARG A 44 -0.73 6.28 3.87
C ARG A 44 -0.97 7.44 4.83
N VAL A 45 -0.85 8.68 4.34
CA VAL A 45 -1.18 9.90 5.11
C VAL A 45 -2.63 9.86 5.58
N ARG A 46 -3.57 9.60 4.66
CA ARG A 46 -5.00 9.51 4.99
C ARG A 46 -5.27 8.41 6.01
N SER A 47 -4.78 7.19 5.77
CA SER A 47 -5.00 6.07 6.70
C SER A 47 -4.41 6.29 8.09
N TYR A 48 -3.25 6.93 8.18
CA TYR A 48 -2.69 7.32 9.48
C TYR A 48 -3.61 8.30 10.22
N TRP A 49 -4.06 9.38 9.55
CA TRP A 49 -4.92 10.37 10.19
C TRP A 49 -6.32 9.85 10.49
N ASP A 50 -6.87 8.94 9.67
CA ASP A 50 -8.11 8.22 9.96
C ASP A 50 -7.96 7.38 11.24
N ALA A 51 -6.82 6.71 11.43
CA ALA A 51 -6.51 6.01 12.67
C ALA A 51 -6.38 6.96 13.86
N LYS A 52 -5.80 8.16 13.68
CA LYS A 52 -5.71 9.19 14.73
C LYS A 52 -7.07 9.74 15.14
N VAL A 53 -7.97 9.99 14.17
CA VAL A 53 -9.33 10.49 14.42
C VAL A 53 -10.21 9.43 15.08
N SER A 54 -10.12 8.18 14.63
CA SER A 54 -10.85 7.05 15.24
C SER A 54 -10.31 6.61 16.62
N GLY A 55 -9.16 7.14 17.03
CA GLY A 55 -8.51 6.75 18.27
C GLY A 55 -7.83 5.38 18.23
N ASP A 56 -7.69 4.78 17.04
CA ASP A 56 -7.01 3.50 16.84
C ASP A 56 -5.48 3.69 16.88
N ALA A 57 -4.95 3.74 18.10
CA ALA A 57 -3.51 3.89 18.32
C ALA A 57 -2.69 2.70 17.81
N VAL A 58 -3.29 1.52 17.67
CA VAL A 58 -2.59 0.33 17.14
C VAL A 58 -2.42 0.48 15.64
N MET A 59 -3.47 0.88 14.93
CA MET A 59 -3.40 1.14 13.50
C MET A 59 -2.49 2.34 13.20
N ALA A 60 -2.58 3.43 13.97
CA ALA A 60 -1.72 4.59 13.78
C ALA A 60 -0.22 4.23 13.88
N TYR A 61 0.13 3.33 14.81
CA TYR A 61 1.50 2.88 15.01
C TYR A 61 2.10 2.19 13.77
N GLU A 62 1.30 1.55 12.92
CA GLU A 62 1.78 0.89 11.69
C GLU A 62 2.36 1.86 10.66
N TYR A 63 2.03 3.14 10.78
CA TYR A 63 2.52 4.21 9.91
C TYR A 63 3.68 4.99 10.53
N GLU A 64 4.07 4.72 11.77
CA GLU A 64 5.08 5.51 12.47
C GLU A 64 6.52 5.07 12.13
N VAL A 65 7.43 6.04 12.05
CA VAL A 65 8.87 5.76 11.86
C VAL A 65 9.44 4.90 12.98
N VAL A 66 8.91 5.04 14.20
CA VAL A 66 9.35 4.26 15.38
C VAL A 66 9.00 2.77 15.28
N LYS A 67 7.99 2.43 14.46
CA LYS A 67 7.65 1.06 14.12
C LYS A 67 8.62 0.52 13.07
N ALA A 68 8.94 1.32 12.05
CA ALA A 68 9.88 0.93 11.00
C ALA A 68 11.27 0.61 11.55
N ASN A 69 11.76 1.43 12.48
CA ASN A 69 13.09 1.27 13.07
C ASN A 69 13.11 0.44 14.37
N GLY A 70 11.96 0.02 14.89
CA GLY A 70 11.84 -0.76 16.13
C GLY A 70 12.25 -0.04 17.43
N THR A 71 12.38 1.30 17.42
CA THR A 71 12.90 2.06 18.58
C THR A 71 11.91 2.23 19.72
N VAL A 72 10.60 2.19 19.45
CA VAL A 72 9.55 2.28 20.46
C VAL A 72 8.60 1.11 20.28
N PRO A 73 8.43 0.23 21.29
CA PRO A 73 7.48 -0.87 21.18
C PRO A 73 6.03 -0.35 21.22
N LEU A 74 5.12 -1.05 20.56
CA LEU A 74 3.69 -0.71 20.48
C LEU A 74 3.08 -0.40 21.85
N SER A 75 3.37 -1.21 22.87
CA SER A 75 2.84 -1.01 24.23
C SER A 75 3.23 0.34 24.85
N LYS A 76 4.44 0.83 24.56
CA LYS A 76 4.92 2.14 25.01
C LYS A 76 4.30 3.26 24.18
N TYR A 77 4.14 3.05 22.87
CA TYR A 77 3.46 4.00 21.98
C TYR A 77 2.02 4.23 22.42
N VAL A 78 1.21 3.17 22.53
CA VAL A 78 -0.21 3.24 22.90
C VAL A 78 -0.40 3.93 24.25
N ARG A 79 0.48 3.69 25.23
CA ARG A 79 0.42 4.37 26.54
C ARG A 79 0.66 5.88 26.46
N GLY A 80 1.45 6.32 25.49
CA GLY A 80 1.73 7.75 25.25
C GLY A 80 0.68 8.44 24.37
N THR A 81 -0.02 7.66 23.54
CA THR A 81 -1.05 8.12 22.59
C THR A 81 -2.40 8.31 23.32
N GLY A 82 -3.06 9.45 23.10
CA GLY A 82 -4.38 9.74 23.69
C GLY A 82 -4.52 11.08 24.42
N LYS A 83 -3.46 11.90 24.45
CA LYS A 83 -3.52 13.24 25.07
C LYS A 83 -4.25 14.30 24.23
N LEU A 84 -4.37 14.05 22.92
CA LEU A 84 -5.03 14.93 21.97
C LEU A 84 -6.16 14.16 21.32
N ILE A 85 -7.34 14.77 21.26
CA ILE A 85 -8.52 14.23 20.59
C ILE A 85 -8.66 15.01 19.28
N TYR A 86 -8.61 14.30 18.16
CA TYR A 86 -8.82 14.86 16.83
C TYR A 86 -10.26 14.57 16.44
N GLU A 87 -11.04 15.61 16.17
CA GLU A 87 -12.42 15.45 15.72
C GLU A 87 -12.48 15.29 14.21
N GLU A 88 -11.66 16.04 13.47
CA GLU A 88 -11.58 15.99 12.02
C GLU A 88 -10.17 16.34 11.56
N VAL A 89 -9.72 15.67 10.50
CA VAL A 89 -8.46 16.00 9.80
C VAL A 89 -8.70 15.95 8.29
N ALA A 90 -8.44 17.06 7.62
CA ALA A 90 -8.45 17.16 6.18
C ALA A 90 -7.02 17.25 5.63
N VAL A 91 -6.69 16.34 4.72
CA VAL A 91 -5.42 16.37 3.97
C VAL A 91 -5.58 17.35 2.81
N LEU A 92 -4.90 18.50 2.90
CA LEU A 92 -4.99 19.58 1.91
C LEU A 92 -4.03 19.36 0.74
N ASN A 93 -2.81 18.92 1.03
CA ASN A 93 -1.78 18.65 0.03
C ASN A 93 -0.80 17.61 0.57
N VAL A 94 -0.18 16.86 -0.33
CA VAL A 94 0.90 15.92 -0.02
C VAL A 94 1.99 16.09 -1.07
N GLU A 95 3.19 16.47 -0.65
CA GLU A 95 4.30 16.77 -1.56
C GLU A 95 5.60 16.13 -1.09
N VAL A 96 6.35 15.56 -2.03
CA VAL A 96 7.73 15.11 -1.80
C VAL A 96 8.63 16.34 -1.93
N VAL A 97 9.30 16.70 -0.85
CA VAL A 97 10.10 17.94 -0.76
C VAL A 97 11.60 17.71 -0.95
N ALA A 98 12.06 16.47 -0.72
CA ALA A 98 13.42 16.03 -0.97
C ALA A 98 13.42 14.50 -1.19
N PRO A 99 14.53 13.88 -1.64
CA PRO A 99 14.64 12.43 -1.67
C PRO A 99 14.28 11.85 -0.30
N GLU A 100 13.37 10.87 -0.30
CA GLU A 100 12.89 10.17 0.90
C GLU A 100 12.21 11.07 1.95
N GLN A 101 11.84 12.31 1.62
CA GLN A 101 11.18 13.24 2.53
C GLN A 101 9.96 13.87 1.89
N ALA A 102 8.86 13.87 2.63
CA ALA A 102 7.62 14.48 2.21
C ALA A 102 6.94 15.27 3.32
N ILE A 103 6.06 16.18 2.91
CA ILE A 103 5.24 16.98 3.81
C ILE A 103 3.78 16.83 3.39
N ALA A 104 2.92 16.51 4.35
CA ALA A 104 1.48 16.63 4.21
C ALA A 104 1.01 17.93 4.89
N LEU A 105 0.29 18.76 4.14
CA LEU A 105 -0.39 19.94 4.69
C LEU A 105 -1.78 19.52 5.14
N LEU A 106 -2.09 19.80 6.40
CA LEU A 106 -3.32 19.38 7.03
C LEU A 106 -4.07 20.57 7.58
N GLU A 107 -5.40 20.47 7.59
CA GLU A 107 -6.27 21.25 8.44
C GLU A 107 -6.95 20.29 9.42
N MET A 108 -6.99 20.64 10.71
CA MET A 108 -7.48 19.75 11.74
C MET A 108 -8.29 20.47 12.81
N GLN A 109 -9.30 19.79 13.30
CA GLN A 109 -10.10 20.19 14.46
C GLN A 109 -9.65 19.37 15.67
N ILE A 110 -9.10 20.05 16.68
CA ILE A 110 -8.59 19.42 17.89
C ILE A 110 -9.48 19.81 19.07
N VAL A 111 -9.95 18.81 19.82
CA VAL A 111 -10.65 19.03 21.08
C VAL A 111 -9.61 19.18 22.19
N VAL A 112 -9.58 20.36 22.79
CA VAL A 112 -8.72 20.65 23.93
C VAL A 112 -9.55 20.64 25.21
N PRO A 113 -9.18 19.84 26.22
CA PRO A 113 -9.90 19.82 27.50
C PRO A 113 -10.03 21.23 28.09
N GLY A 114 -11.26 21.61 28.45
CA GLY A 114 -11.58 22.92 29.00
C GLY A 114 -11.99 23.99 27.97
N MET A 115 -11.91 23.70 26.67
CA MET A 115 -12.50 24.57 25.64
C MET A 115 -13.90 24.09 25.25
N MET A 116 -14.82 25.04 25.09
CA MET A 116 -16.22 24.77 24.69
C MET A 116 -16.38 24.43 23.20
N LYS A 117 -15.37 24.75 22.39
CA LYS A 117 -15.36 24.49 20.94
C LYS A 117 -14.00 23.90 20.52
N PRO A 118 -13.98 23.06 19.47
CA PRO A 118 -12.74 22.58 18.88
C PRO A 118 -11.89 23.73 18.35
N LEU A 119 -10.57 23.55 18.39
CA LEU A 119 -9.62 24.45 17.77
C LEU A 119 -9.31 23.97 16.35
N THR A 120 -9.60 24.81 15.36
CA THR A 120 -9.15 24.59 13.98
C THR A 120 -7.73 25.10 13.82
N THR A 121 -6.82 24.26 13.33
CA THR A 121 -5.43 24.63 13.07
C THR A 121 -4.90 23.97 11.80
N LYS A 122 -3.80 24.50 11.27
CA LYS A 122 -3.06 23.90 10.15
C LYS A 122 -1.75 23.30 10.65
N LEU A 123 -1.42 22.12 10.14
CA LEU A 123 -0.18 21.41 10.49
C LEU A 123 0.61 21.07 9.22
N LYS A 124 1.93 21.21 9.29
CA LYS A 124 2.85 20.58 8.37
C LYS A 124 3.31 19.27 8.99
N ASP A 125 2.86 18.17 8.42
CA ASP A 125 3.10 16.83 8.90
C ASP A 125 4.22 16.18 8.08
N SER A 126 5.26 15.69 8.75
CA SER A 126 6.49 15.23 8.09
C SER A 126 6.47 13.71 7.89
N TRP A 127 6.92 13.29 6.71
CA TRP A 127 6.97 11.88 6.31
C TRP A 127 8.34 11.54 5.75
N VAL A 128 8.80 10.32 6.01
CA VAL A 128 10.07 9.79 5.53
C VAL A 128 9.88 8.46 4.83
N GLU A 129 10.64 8.22 3.77
CA GLU A 129 10.67 6.93 3.09
C GLU A 129 11.77 6.05 3.70
N ILE A 130 11.41 4.80 4.03
CA ILE A 130 12.35 3.79 4.53
C ILE A 130 12.03 2.51 3.78
N ASP A 131 13.03 1.95 3.08
CA ASP A 131 12.92 0.72 2.30
C ASP A 131 11.73 0.72 1.32
N GLY A 132 11.50 1.85 0.64
CA GLY A 132 10.41 2.00 -0.34
C GLY A 132 9.03 2.28 0.25
N LYS A 133 8.93 2.49 1.58
CA LYS A 133 7.67 2.71 2.28
C LYS A 133 7.69 4.00 3.11
N TRP A 134 6.61 4.77 3.02
CA TRP A 134 6.48 6.02 3.75
C TRP A 134 6.04 5.82 5.20
N TYR A 135 6.65 6.57 6.11
CA TYR A 135 6.33 6.57 7.54
C TYR A 135 6.20 7.99 8.07
N HIS A 136 5.22 8.20 8.93
CA HIS A 136 5.05 9.43 9.69
C HIS A 136 6.26 9.64 10.60
N SER A 137 6.86 10.83 10.50
CA SER A 137 8.00 11.26 11.28
C SER A 137 7.54 12.42 12.18
N PRO A 138 7.18 12.16 13.44
CA PRO A 138 6.77 13.23 14.34
C PRO A 138 7.91 14.27 14.45
N PRO A 139 7.58 15.56 14.56
CA PRO A 139 8.59 16.60 14.72
C PRO A 139 9.49 16.26 15.90
N LYS A 140 10.82 16.28 15.68
CA LYS A 140 11.79 16.11 16.77
C LYS A 140 11.47 17.16 17.84
N PRO A 141 11.42 16.80 19.14
CA PRO A 141 11.29 17.79 20.20
C PRO A 141 12.41 18.80 20.00
N ARG A 142 12.07 20.09 19.89
CA ARG A 142 13.09 21.14 19.99
C ARG A 142 13.58 21.09 21.44
N LEU A 143 14.67 20.35 21.67
CA LEU A 143 15.49 20.55 22.86
C LEU A 143 15.88 22.03 22.84
N GLY A 144 15.53 22.75 23.92
CA GLY A 144 15.55 24.21 23.99
C GLY A 144 16.81 24.82 23.39
N SER A 145 16.60 25.81 22.52
CA SER A 145 17.56 26.86 22.23
C SER A 145 17.69 27.80 23.41
#